data_AF-A0A351JXT2-F1
#
_entry.id   AF-A0A351JXT2-F1
#
_cell.length_a   1.000
_cell.length_b   1.000
_cell.length_c   1.000
_cell.angle_alpha   90.00
_cell.angle_beta   90.00
_cell.angle_gamma   90.00
#
_symmetry.space_group_name_H-M   'P 1'
#
loop_
_entity.id
_entity.type
_entity.pdbx_description
1 polymer ?
#
loop_
_entity_poly.entity_id
_entity_poly.type
_entity_poly.pdbx_seq_one_letter_code
_entity_poly.pdbx_strand_id
1 'polypeptide(L)'
;MIDLEMLKEISVRTPTKIVLLVFDGLGGLPHEKTGKTELETARTPNLDRLAAEGICGLSDPVSPGITPGSGPAHLSLFGYDPVRFLVGRGVLESLGIGFDLHQGDVAARGNFCTLDANGLITDRRAGR
;
A
#
# COMPACT_ATOMS: atom_id res chain seq x y z
N MET A 1 8.45 3.98 18.06
CA MET A 1 7.14 3.94 17.37
C MET A 1 6.10 3.69 18.46
N ILE A 2 4.99 4.42 18.47
CA ILE A 2 3.91 4.18 19.45
C ILE A 2 3.27 2.85 19.08
N ASP A 3 3.17 1.91 20.01
CA ASP A 3 2.55 0.61 19.73
C ASP A 3 1.02 0.66 19.86
N LEU A 4 0.35 -0.41 19.43
CA LEU A 4 -1.11 -0.51 19.43
C LEU A 4 -1.75 -0.38 20.82
N GLU A 5 -1.05 -0.78 21.89
CA GLU A 5 -1.59 -0.64 23.25
C GLU A 5 -1.53 0.82 23.69
N MET A 6 -0.41 1.49 23.47
CA MET A 6 -0.31 2.93 23.72
C MET A 6 -1.31 3.74 22.89
N LEU A 7 -1.53 3.39 21.62
CA LEU A 7 -2.52 4.06 20.76
C LEU A 7 -3.94 3.95 21.33
N LYS A 8 -4.32 2.79 21.90
CA LYS A 8 -5.62 2.61 22.55
C LYS A 8 -5.76 3.51 23.77
N GLU A 9 -4.73 3.61 24.60
CA GLU A 9 -4.73 4.42 25.83
C GLU A 9 -4.93 5.91 25.57
N ILE A 10 -4.36 6.43 24.47
CA ILE A 10 -4.46 7.85 24.10
C ILE A 10 -5.63 8.15 23.14
N SER A 11 -6.34 7.12 22.66
CA SER A 11 -7.45 7.30 21.73
C SER A 11 -8.68 7.90 22.42
N VAL A 12 -9.32 8.87 21.77
CA VAL A 12 -10.53 9.52 22.27
C VAL A 12 -11.68 9.21 21.31
N ARG A 13 -12.78 8.67 21.86
CA ARG A 13 -13.97 8.40 21.06
C ARG A 13 -14.75 9.70 20.82
N THR A 14 -15.03 9.97 19.55
CA THR A 14 -15.86 11.09 19.11
C THR A 14 -17.11 10.56 18.38
N PRO A 15 -18.16 11.39 18.22
CA PRO A 15 -19.31 11.03 17.38
C PRO A 15 -19.01 11.11 15.87
N THR A 16 -17.82 11.59 15.49
CA THR A 16 -17.41 11.77 14.09
C THR A 16 -16.88 10.47 13.49
N LYS A 17 -16.92 10.39 12.15
CA LYS A 17 -16.33 9.27 11.39
C LYS A 17 -14.94 9.68 10.90
N ILE A 18 -14.04 8.70 10.78
CA ILE A 18 -12.72 8.86 10.18
C ILE A 18 -12.78 8.34 8.74
N VAL A 19 -12.23 9.12 7.81
CA VAL A 19 -12.01 8.68 6.42
C VAL A 19 -10.51 8.71 6.16
N LEU A 20 -9.93 7.54 5.90
CA LEU A 20 -8.55 7.40 5.43
C LEU A 20 -8.58 7.15 3.92
N LEU A 21 -8.12 8.12 3.13
CA LEU A 21 -8.05 8.02 1.68
C LEU A 21 -6.59 7.78 1.25
N VAL A 22 -6.33 6.65 0.60
CA VAL A 22 -4.99 6.27 0.13
C VAL A 22 -4.96 6.35 -1.38
N PHE A 23 -4.03 7.15 -1.92
CA PHE A 23 -3.70 7.20 -3.33
C PHE A 23 -2.47 6.32 -3.58
N ASP A 24 -2.67 5.16 -4.23
CA ASP A 24 -1.58 4.22 -4.48
C ASP A 24 -0.54 4.84 -5.43
N GLY A 25 0.73 4.77 -5.05
CA GLY A 25 1.83 5.33 -5.84
C GLY A 25 1.82 6.85 -6.00
N LEU A 26 1.21 7.62 -5.09
CA LEU A 26 1.09 9.08 -5.20
C LEU A 26 2.45 9.81 -5.23
N GLY A 27 3.45 9.27 -4.53
CA GLY A 27 4.78 9.85 -4.45
C GLY A 27 5.44 9.91 -5.83
N GLY A 28 5.99 11.07 -6.17
CA GLY A 28 6.57 11.36 -7.47
C GLY A 28 7.99 11.92 -7.38
N LEU A 29 8.67 12.03 -8.52
CA LEU A 29 9.97 12.68 -8.63
C LEU A 29 9.86 13.94 -9.49
N PRO A 30 10.67 14.99 -9.21
CA PRO A 30 10.63 16.21 -9.99
C PRO A 30 11.05 15.94 -11.44
N HIS A 31 10.19 16.34 -12.38
CA HIS A 31 10.48 16.23 -13.80
C HIS A 31 11.62 17.18 -14.21
N GLU A 32 12.58 16.68 -15.00
CA GLU A 32 13.85 17.36 -15.29
C GLU A 32 13.71 18.79 -15.82
N LYS A 33 12.66 19.08 -16.60
CA LYS A 33 12.46 20.41 -17.21
C LYS A 33 11.65 21.39 -16.36
N THR A 34 10.72 20.88 -15.55
CA THR A 34 9.75 21.72 -14.82
C THR A 34 10.07 21.82 -13.34
N GLY A 35 10.88 20.90 -12.81
CA GLY A 35 11.19 20.80 -11.38
C GLY A 35 10.03 20.34 -10.51
N LYS A 36 8.90 19.92 -11.11
CA LYS A 36 7.67 19.54 -10.42
C LYS A 36 7.44 18.04 -10.48
N THR A 37 6.90 17.47 -9.41
CA THR A 37 6.34 16.12 -9.38
C THR A 37 5.05 16.04 -10.22
N GLU A 38 4.57 14.81 -10.43
CA GLU A 38 3.31 14.52 -11.10
C GLU A 38 2.12 15.17 -10.37
N LEU A 39 2.10 15.10 -9.03
CA LEU A 39 1.05 15.70 -8.20
C LEU A 39 1.05 17.23 -8.29
N GLU A 40 2.22 17.87 -8.26
CA GLU A 40 2.35 19.33 -8.39
C GLU A 40 2.04 19.84 -9.81
N THR A 41 2.15 18.96 -10.82
CA THR A 41 1.80 19.27 -12.20
C THR A 41 0.30 19.14 -12.44
N ALA A 42 -0.35 18.21 -11.74
CA ALA A 42 -1.78 17.96 -11.86
C ALA A 42 -2.62 19.12 -11.29
N ARG A 43 -3.74 19.44 -11.95
CA ARG A 43 -4.73 20.39 -11.43
C ARG A 43 -5.60 19.70 -10.39
N THR A 44 -5.36 19.96 -9.10
CA THR A 44 -6.02 19.26 -7.98
C THR A 44 -6.73 20.19 -7.00
N PRO A 45 -7.68 21.04 -7.44
CA PRO A 45 -8.27 22.11 -6.61
C PRO A 45 -8.95 21.62 -5.33
N ASN A 46 -9.46 20.39 -5.31
CA ASN A 46 -10.05 19.80 -4.12
C ASN A 46 -8.99 19.36 -3.09
N LEU A 47 -7.86 18.81 -3.55
CA LEU A 47 -6.74 18.47 -2.66
C LEU A 47 -6.05 19.74 -2.17
N ASP A 48 -5.87 20.73 -3.04
CA ASP A 48 -5.32 22.04 -2.68
C ASP A 48 -6.15 22.70 -1.58
N ARG A 49 -7.48 22.68 -1.70
CA ARG A 49 -8.40 23.21 -0.69
C ARG A 49 -8.31 22.44 0.64
N LEU A 50 -8.27 21.11 0.59
CA LEU A 50 -8.12 20.28 1.79
C LEU A 50 -6.78 20.52 2.50
N ALA A 51 -5.70 20.70 1.75
CA ALA A 51 -4.39 21.04 2.29
C ALA A 51 -4.38 22.43 2.95
N ALA A 52 -5.04 23.42 2.34
CA ALA A 52 -5.14 24.78 2.86
C ALA A 52 -6.02 24.89 4.13
N GLU A 53 -7.08 24.09 4.23
CA GLU A 53 -7.99 24.05 5.38
C GLU A 53 -7.54 23.08 6.50
N GLY A 54 -6.53 22.25 6.22
CA GLY A 54 -6.11 21.14 7.06
C GLY A 54 -4.66 21.25 7.56
N ILE A 55 -4.07 20.07 7.81
CA ILE A 55 -2.65 19.94 8.19
C ILE A 55 -1.97 18.97 7.22
N CYS A 56 -0.79 19.38 6.74
CA CYS A 56 0.06 18.57 5.87
C CYS A 56 1.23 17.98 6.65
N GLY A 57 1.72 16.84 6.18
CA GLY A 57 2.88 16.15 6.72
C GLY A 57 3.44 15.13 5.75
N LEU A 58 4.56 14.52 6.13
CA LEU A 58 5.18 13.41 5.41
C LEU A 58 5.03 12.13 6.22
N SER A 59 4.98 11.00 5.52
CA SER A 59 4.91 9.68 6.14
C SER A 59 5.89 8.74 5.45
N ASP A 60 6.72 8.08 6.25
CA ASP A 60 7.52 6.93 5.83
C ASP A 60 6.73 5.66 6.19
N PRO A 61 6.21 4.88 5.22
CA PRO A 61 5.38 3.73 5.55
C PRO A 61 6.14 2.65 6.32
N VAL A 62 7.46 2.56 6.21
CA VAL A 62 8.26 1.58 6.98
C VAL A 62 9.37 2.29 7.75
N SER A 63 10.29 2.93 7.03
CA SER A 63 11.41 3.68 7.59
C SER A 63 12.05 4.50 6.47
N PRO A 64 12.77 5.60 6.77
CA PRO A 64 13.54 6.32 5.77
C PRO A 64 14.42 5.40 4.92
N GLY A 65 14.32 5.54 3.60
CA GLY A 65 15.10 4.76 2.64
C GLY A 65 14.62 3.33 2.39
N ILE A 66 13.54 2.87 3.02
CA ILE A 66 12.95 1.55 2.78
C ILE A 66 11.77 1.67 1.82
N THR A 67 11.90 1.12 0.62
CA THR A 67 10.80 1.02 -0.35
C THR A 67 9.87 -0.14 0.02
N PRO A 68 8.62 0.12 0.41
CA PRO A 68 7.69 -0.94 0.78
C PRO A 68 6.96 -1.52 -0.44
N GLY A 69 6.57 -2.79 -0.36
CA GLY A 69 5.45 -3.29 -1.15
C GLY A 69 4.10 -2.87 -0.55
N SER A 70 3.01 -2.99 -1.31
CA SER A 70 1.67 -2.56 -0.86
C SER A 70 1.22 -3.20 0.46
N GLY A 71 1.58 -4.47 0.71
CA GLY A 71 1.22 -5.18 1.94
C GLY A 71 1.79 -4.50 3.20
N PRO A 72 3.12 -4.46 3.35
CA PRO A 72 3.77 -3.71 4.45
C PRO A 72 3.30 -2.26 4.56
N ALA A 73 3.14 -1.53 3.44
CA ALA A 73 2.68 -0.15 3.49
C ALA A 73 1.27 0.01 4.09
N HIS A 74 0.33 -0.87 3.73
CA HIS A 74 -1.02 -0.82 4.28
C HIS A 74 -1.06 -1.25 5.74
N LEU A 75 -0.27 -2.25 6.15
CA LEU A 75 -0.19 -2.65 7.56
C LEU A 75 0.21 -1.48 8.46
N SER A 76 1.21 -0.69 8.03
CA SER A 76 1.63 0.50 8.76
C SER A 76 0.55 1.57 8.86
N LEU A 77 -0.22 1.80 7.80
CA LEU A 77 -1.34 2.75 7.83
C LEU A 77 -2.42 2.35 8.83
N PHE A 78 -2.58 1.05 9.10
CA PHE A 78 -3.50 0.53 10.12
C PHE A 78 -2.85 0.37 11.51
N GLY A 79 -1.62 0.87 11.70
CA GLY A 79 -0.94 0.90 13.00
C GLY A 79 -0.18 -0.39 13.36
N TYR A 80 -0.03 -1.33 12.43
CA TYR A 80 0.79 -2.52 12.64
C TYR A 80 2.25 -2.22 12.28
N ASP A 81 3.19 -2.72 13.08
CA ASP A 81 4.60 -2.71 12.73
C ASP A 81 4.85 -3.68 11.55
N PRO A 82 5.19 -3.18 10.34
CA PRO A 82 5.33 -4.00 9.15
C PRO A 82 6.58 -4.89 9.17
N VAL A 83 7.54 -4.63 10.06
CA VAL A 83 8.75 -5.44 10.24
C VAL A 83 8.49 -6.60 11.21
N ARG A 84 7.61 -6.37 12.19
CA ARG A 84 7.17 -7.41 13.13
C ARG A 84 6.08 -8.31 12.55
N PHE A 85 5.08 -7.73 11.88
CA PHE A 85 3.92 -8.44 11.34
C PHE A 85 4.10 -8.72 9.85
N LEU A 86 4.92 -9.73 9.54
CA LEU A 86 5.19 -10.13 8.16
C LEU A 86 4.03 -10.94 7.60
N VAL A 87 3.23 -10.32 6.71
CA VAL A 87 2.19 -11.01 5.95
C VAL A 87 2.67 -11.25 4.53
N GLY A 88 2.77 -12.53 4.14
CA GLY A 88 3.20 -12.92 2.80
C GLY A 88 2.21 -12.51 1.72
N ARG A 89 2.70 -12.21 0.51
CA ARG A 89 1.84 -11.79 -0.63
C ARG A 89 0.78 -12.84 -0.98
N GLY A 90 1.11 -14.13 -0.89
CA GLY A 90 0.15 -15.21 -1.14
C GLY A 90 -1.08 -15.15 -0.23
N VAL A 91 -0.87 -14.83 1.06
CA VAL A 91 -1.95 -14.67 2.04
C VAL A 91 -2.86 -13.50 1.64
N LEU A 92 -2.27 -12.33 1.34
CA LEU A 92 -3.03 -11.14 0.95
C LEU A 92 -3.86 -11.36 -0.33
N GLU A 93 -3.29 -12.00 -1.35
CA GLU A 93 -3.99 -12.31 -2.60
C GLU A 93 -5.13 -13.32 -2.38
N SER A 94 -4.89 -14.35 -1.54
CA SER A 94 -5.90 -15.37 -1.24
C SER A 94 -7.09 -14.76 -0.50
N LEU A 95 -6.84 -13.93 0.51
CA LEU A 95 -7.89 -13.18 1.19
C LEU A 95 -8.61 -12.20 0.25
N GLY A 96 -7.88 -11.59 -0.69
CA GLY A 96 -8.43 -10.66 -1.68
C GLY A 96 -9.45 -11.29 -2.64
N ILE A 97 -9.36 -12.60 -2.89
CA ILE A 97 -10.35 -13.36 -3.67
C ILE A 97 -11.43 -14.02 -2.80
N GLY A 98 -11.42 -13.77 -1.49
CA GLY A 98 -12.35 -14.38 -0.54
C GLY A 98 -12.09 -15.86 -0.26
N PHE A 99 -10.85 -16.33 -0.46
CA PHE A 99 -10.47 -17.69 -0.08
C PHE A 99 -10.46 -17.84 1.45
N ASP A 100 -11.07 -18.91 1.95
CA ASP A 100 -11.14 -19.22 3.38
C ASP A 100 -9.82 -19.85 3.86
N LEU A 101 -8.86 -18.97 4.17
CA LEU A 101 -7.50 -19.36 4.53
C LEU A 101 -7.41 -19.76 6.01
N HIS A 102 -6.90 -20.96 6.27
CA HIS A 102 -6.75 -21.52 7.61
C HIS A 102 -5.29 -21.56 8.06
N GLN A 103 -5.11 -21.71 9.38
CA GLN A 103 -3.78 -21.93 9.94
C GLN A 103 -3.18 -23.23 9.40
N GLY A 104 -1.96 -23.15 8.87
CA GLY A 104 -1.26 -24.28 8.27
C GLY A 104 -1.34 -24.31 6.74
N ASP A 105 -2.24 -23.52 6.14
CA ASP A 105 -2.30 -23.41 4.67
C ASP A 105 -1.07 -22.72 4.10
N VAL A 106 -0.66 -23.17 2.91
CA VAL A 106 0.41 -22.54 2.13
C VAL A 106 -0.22 -21.78 0.96
N ALA A 107 -0.20 -20.45 1.06
CA ALA A 107 -0.71 -19.58 0.01
C ALA A 107 0.43 -19.11 -0.92
N ALA A 108 0.22 -19.24 -2.23
CA ALA A 108 1.16 -18.79 -3.24
C ALA A 108 0.44 -17.98 -4.33
N ARG A 109 1.13 -16.96 -4.85
CA ARG A 109 0.67 -16.22 -6.03
C ARG A 109 1.17 -16.95 -7.27
N GLY A 110 0.23 -17.35 -8.13
CA GLY A 110 0.52 -17.87 -9.47
C GLY A 110 0.07 -16.90 -10.56
N ASN A 111 0.70 -17.00 -11.72
CA ASN A 111 0.19 -16.44 -12.96
C ASN A 111 -0.04 -17.58 -13.96
N PHE A 112 -1.09 -17.49 -14.77
CA PHE A 112 -1.18 -18.31 -15.98
C PHE A 112 -0.15 -17.84 -17.01
N CYS A 113 0.52 -18.78 -17.68
CA CYS A 113 1.56 -18.51 -18.67
C CYS A 113 1.42 -19.41 -19.89
N THR A 114 2.03 -19.01 -21.00
CA THR A 114 2.13 -19.80 -22.23
C THR A 114 3.50 -20.46 -22.29
N LEU A 115 3.52 -21.76 -22.63
CA LEU A 115 4.74 -22.52 -22.87
C LEU A 115 4.90 -22.80 -24.37
N ASP A 116 6.14 -22.83 -24.86
CA ASP A 116 6.44 -23.39 -26.18
C ASP A 116 6.49 -24.93 -26.16
N ALA A 117 6.76 -25.53 -27.32
CA ALA A 117 6.90 -26.98 -27.48
C ALA A 117 8.08 -27.59 -26.68
N ASN A 118 9.03 -26.76 -26.22
CA ASN A 118 10.17 -27.17 -25.40
C ASN A 118 9.90 -26.97 -23.89
N GLY A 119 8.71 -26.51 -23.51
CA GLY A 119 8.34 -26.22 -22.12
C GLY A 119 8.88 -24.90 -21.59
N LEU A 120 9.35 -24.00 -22.45
CA LEU A 120 9.85 -22.68 -22.05
C LEU A 120 8.73 -21.65 -22.02
N ILE A 121 8.75 -20.78 -21.01
CA ILE A 121 7.77 -19.69 -20.87
C ILE A 121 8.00 -18.67 -21.99
N THR A 122 7.04 -18.53 -22.89
CA THR A 122 7.05 -17.53 -23.97
C THR A 122 6.24 -16.28 -23.63
N ASP A 123 5.23 -16.43 -22.76
CA ASP A 123 4.44 -15.32 -22.25
C ASP A 123 4.06 -15.57 -20.78
N ARG A 124 4.41 -14.64 -19.89
CA ARG A 124 4.15 -14.74 -18.45
C ARG A 124 2.71 -14.42 -18.04
N ARG A 125 1.84 -14.05 -18.98
CA ARG A 125 0.44 -13.66 -18.73
C ARG A 125 -0.59 -14.30 -19.66
N ALA A 126 -0.15 -15.15 -20.59
CA ALA A 126 -1.03 -15.88 -21.52
C ALA A 126 -1.98 -14.95 -22.32
N GLY A 127 -1.45 -13.86 -22.88
CA GLY A 127 -2.17 -12.97 -23.79
C GLY A 127 -2.96 -11.83 -23.12
N ARG A 128 -2.72 -11.55 -21.83
CA ARG A 128 -3.23 -10.37 -21.11
C ARG A 128 -2.13 -9.36 -20.81
#